data_AF-A0A9P3PTI3-F1
#
_entry.id   AF-A0A9P3PTI3-F1
#
_cell.length_a   1.000
_cell.length_b   1.000
_cell.length_c   1.000
_cell.angle_alpha   90.00
_cell.angle_beta   90.00
_cell.angle_gamma   90.00
#
_symmetry.space_group_name_H-M   'P 1'
#
loop_
_entity.id
_entity.type
_entity.pdbx_description
1 polymer ?
#
loop_
_entity_poly.entity_id
_entity_poly.type
_entity_poly.pdbx_seq_one_letter_code
_entity_poly.pdbx_strand_id
1 'polypeptide(L)'
;MDPSSRLLCRVVGEALLLNFARVAAVTFLYGVFIVLFAVSTALFIKRGLDSRPIRMMFSASIISFLLASAAWGADIAFLVLPVREFVRQGSPTFTTLARARTGFPWANGIIWALQLILSDSIVVWRAWTLHSQQRRLMIFPLLLLLSTFVMVVVSLVLTVVNITYVMYASLYGIALGLSLITNVVVIVMFCYKLWSHRRFLNGLMLQRQRPSRAQTVMTIIIESGLVYCAAQLFMIAAEFLIISRGSRPDIFPLKIITGILWSLIVGVRNDTTISSL
;
A
#
# COMPACT_ATOMS: atom_id res chain seq x y z
N MET A 1 46.29 -4.55 -8.59
CA MET A 1 44.96 -4.72 -7.96
C MET A 1 44.75 -6.19 -7.69
N ASP A 2 44.60 -6.55 -6.41
CA ASP A 2 44.46 -7.92 -5.93
C ASP A 2 43.09 -8.53 -6.35
N PRO A 3 42.96 -9.84 -6.65
CA PRO A 3 41.70 -10.45 -7.09
C PRO A 3 40.54 -10.24 -6.11
N SER A 4 40.86 -10.23 -4.81
CA SER A 4 39.94 -9.94 -3.71
C SER A 4 39.30 -8.54 -3.83
N SER A 5 40.10 -7.53 -4.18
CA SER A 5 39.64 -6.14 -4.35
C SER A 5 38.70 -5.95 -5.55
N ARG A 6 38.93 -6.69 -6.63
CA ARG A 6 38.05 -6.68 -7.82
C ARG A 6 36.70 -7.32 -7.54
N LEU A 7 36.69 -8.43 -6.82
CA LEU A 7 35.48 -9.15 -6.46
C LEU A 7 34.60 -8.33 -5.52
N LEU A 8 35.22 -7.67 -4.54
CA LEU A 8 34.53 -6.75 -3.64
C LEU A 8 33.92 -5.55 -4.39
N CYS A 9 34.67 -4.94 -5.30
CA CYS A 9 34.20 -3.80 -6.09
C CYS A 9 33.00 -4.18 -6.97
N ARG A 10 33.00 -5.40 -7.54
CA ARG A 10 31.87 -5.93 -8.31
C ARG A 10 30.62 -6.13 -7.44
N VAL A 11 30.75 -6.76 -6.27
CA VAL A 11 29.62 -7.01 -5.35
C VAL A 11 29.02 -5.69 -4.85
N VAL A 12 29.86 -4.72 -4.48
CA VAL A 12 29.39 -3.41 -4.03
C VAL A 12 28.73 -2.64 -5.17
N GLY A 13 29.31 -2.68 -6.38
CA GLY A 13 28.76 -2.04 -7.57
C GLY A 13 27.38 -2.61 -7.96
N GLU A 14 27.23 -3.94 -7.97
CA GLU A 14 25.94 -4.60 -8.25
C GLU A 14 24.89 -4.23 -7.19
N ALA A 15 25.25 -4.20 -5.91
CA ALA A 15 24.34 -3.79 -4.83
C ALA A 15 23.91 -2.32 -4.96
N LEU A 16 24.83 -1.41 -5.32
CA LEU A 16 24.52 0.00 -5.53
C LEU A 16 23.59 0.20 -6.74
N LEU A 17 23.85 -0.49 -7.86
CA LEU A 17 22.99 -0.41 -9.04
C LEU A 17 21.56 -0.89 -8.75
N LEU A 18 21.42 -2.00 -8.03
CA LEU A 18 20.10 -2.52 -7.62
C LEU A 18 19.37 -1.55 -6.69
N ASN A 19 20.07 -0.99 -5.70
CA ASN A 19 19.47 -0.01 -4.79
C ASN A 19 19.09 1.28 -5.51
N PHE A 20 19.90 1.75 -6.46
CA PHE A 20 19.60 2.91 -7.28
C PHE A 20 18.36 2.67 -8.15
N ALA A 21 18.31 1.55 -8.87
CA ALA A 21 17.15 1.18 -9.70
C ALA A 21 15.86 1.10 -8.85
N ARG A 22 15.96 0.52 -7.65
CA ARG A 22 14.86 0.47 -6.67
C ARG A 22 14.40 1.87 -6.27
N VAL A 23 15.30 2.72 -5.82
CA VAL A 23 14.95 4.09 -5.36
C VAL A 23 14.42 4.95 -6.50
N ALA A 24 14.94 4.78 -7.72
CA ALA A 24 14.42 5.45 -8.92
C ALA A 24 12.96 5.03 -9.20
N ALA A 25 12.67 3.73 -9.16
CA ALA A 25 11.31 3.22 -9.33
C ALA A 25 10.36 3.71 -8.23
N VAL A 26 10.80 3.68 -6.96
CA VAL A 26 10.03 4.19 -5.81
C VAL A 26 9.78 5.70 -5.95
N THR A 27 10.77 6.48 -6.37
CA THR A 27 10.64 7.93 -6.56
C THR A 27 9.67 8.27 -7.68
N PHE A 28 9.69 7.52 -8.79
CA PHE A 28 8.71 7.68 -9.85
C PHE A 28 7.27 7.43 -9.37
N LEU A 29 7.05 6.32 -8.66
CA LEU A 29 5.74 5.98 -8.10
C LEU A 29 5.28 7.00 -7.03
N TYR A 30 6.22 7.49 -6.22
CA TYR A 30 5.95 8.54 -5.24
C TYR A 30 5.57 9.87 -5.92
N GLY A 31 6.18 10.21 -7.06
CA GLY A 31 5.78 11.35 -7.89
C GLY A 31 4.33 11.24 -8.37
N VAL A 32 3.93 10.08 -8.89
CA VAL A 32 2.52 9.81 -9.25
C VAL A 32 1.61 9.97 -8.04
N PHE A 33 2.05 9.45 -6.89
CA PHE A 33 1.30 9.54 -5.65
C PHE A 33 1.10 10.98 -5.15
N ILE A 34 2.11 11.86 -5.28
CA ILE A 34 1.98 13.30 -4.99
C ILE A 34 0.89 13.94 -5.86
N VAL A 35 0.88 13.65 -7.16
CA VAL A 35 -0.13 14.20 -8.09
C VAL A 35 -1.53 13.71 -7.68
N LEU A 36 -1.68 12.42 -7.41
CA LEU A 36 -2.97 11.85 -6.97
C LEU A 36 -3.44 12.46 -5.64
N PHE A 37 -2.52 12.66 -4.68
CA PHE A 37 -2.82 13.30 -3.41
C PHE A 37 -3.23 14.77 -3.59
N ALA A 38 -2.54 15.52 -4.46
CA ALA A 38 -2.86 16.91 -4.77
C ALA A 38 -4.25 17.03 -5.41
N VAL A 39 -4.56 16.21 -6.42
CA VAL A 39 -5.88 16.18 -7.06
C VAL A 39 -6.96 15.80 -6.04
N SER A 40 -6.74 14.74 -5.26
CA SER A 40 -7.66 14.31 -4.21
C SER A 40 -7.93 15.41 -3.19
N THR A 41 -6.89 16.08 -2.72
CA THR A 41 -6.99 17.21 -1.77
C THR A 41 -7.76 18.38 -2.36
N ALA A 42 -7.48 18.76 -3.61
CA ALA A 42 -8.22 19.81 -4.30
C ALA A 42 -9.72 19.47 -4.42
N LEU A 43 -10.05 18.19 -4.69
CA LEU A 43 -11.43 17.73 -4.73
C LEU A 43 -12.10 17.75 -3.35
N PHE A 44 -11.39 17.38 -2.27
CA PHE A 44 -11.94 17.48 -0.92
C PHE A 44 -12.21 18.92 -0.51
N ILE A 45 -11.30 19.85 -0.81
CA ILE A 45 -11.46 21.28 -0.51
C ILE A 45 -12.64 21.86 -1.29
N LYS A 46 -12.72 21.60 -2.61
CA LYS A 46 -13.83 22.10 -3.45
C LYS A 46 -15.20 21.61 -3.00
N ARG A 47 -15.28 20.43 -2.39
CA ARG A 47 -16.56 19.81 -1.99
C ARG A 47 -17.01 20.13 -0.57
N GLY A 48 -16.12 20.64 0.27
CA GLY A 48 -16.39 20.79 1.70
C GLY A 48 -16.24 19.47 2.48
N LEU A 49 -16.02 19.61 3.78
CA LEU A 49 -15.70 18.52 4.71
C LEU A 49 -16.87 18.24 5.67
N ASP A 50 -18.10 18.43 5.21
CA ASP A 50 -19.26 18.54 6.11
C ASP A 50 -19.68 17.19 6.72
N SER A 51 -19.42 16.08 6.02
CA SER A 51 -19.78 14.74 6.51
C SER A 51 -18.62 14.08 7.30
N ARG A 52 -18.98 13.36 8.38
CA ARG A 52 -18.00 12.59 9.19
C ARG A 52 -17.18 11.58 8.36
N PRO A 53 -17.78 10.79 7.44
CA PRO A 53 -17.02 9.84 6.61
C PRO A 53 -16.00 10.53 5.70
N ILE A 54 -16.35 11.67 5.11
CA ILE A 54 -15.44 12.46 4.24
C ILE A 54 -14.25 12.98 5.05
N ARG A 55 -14.49 13.52 6.25
CA ARG A 55 -13.40 13.97 7.14
C ARG A 55 -12.46 12.84 7.51
N MET A 56 -12.99 11.69 7.93
CA MET A 56 -12.18 10.51 8.27
C MET A 56 -11.31 10.05 7.09
N MET A 57 -11.87 10.02 5.87
CA MET A 57 -11.12 9.66 4.66
C MET A 57 -10.02 10.67 4.32
N PHE A 58 -10.29 11.96 4.49
CA PHE A 58 -9.31 13.01 4.25
C PHE A 58 -8.16 12.92 5.27
N SER A 59 -8.48 12.78 6.56
CA SER A 59 -7.49 12.56 7.62
C SER A 59 -6.63 11.32 7.34
N ALA A 60 -7.25 10.20 6.97
CA ALA A 60 -6.53 8.98 6.63
C ALA A 60 -5.60 9.19 5.43
N SER A 61 -6.04 9.96 4.42
CA SER A 61 -5.22 10.28 3.25
C SER A 61 -3.99 11.14 3.61
N ILE A 62 -4.16 12.13 4.50
CA ILE A 62 -3.04 12.95 5.01
C ILE A 62 -2.04 12.08 5.78
N ILE A 63 -2.53 11.26 6.71
CA ILE A 63 -1.66 10.38 7.50
C ILE A 63 -0.89 9.43 6.57
N SER A 64 -1.59 8.85 5.60
CA SER A 64 -1.00 7.96 4.60
C SER A 64 0.08 8.69 3.77
N PHE A 65 -0.18 9.95 3.38
CA PHE A 65 0.78 10.78 2.64
C PHE A 65 2.02 11.13 3.46
N LEU A 66 1.86 11.48 4.74
CA LEU A 66 2.98 11.77 5.64
C LEU A 66 3.85 10.53 5.86
N LEU A 67 3.23 9.37 6.09
CA LEU A 67 3.93 8.10 6.22
C LEU A 67 4.67 7.72 4.93
N ALA A 68 4.06 7.94 3.75
CA ALA A 68 4.69 7.73 2.45
C ALA A 68 5.95 8.59 2.29
N SER A 69 5.84 9.86 2.68
CA SER A 69 6.92 10.85 2.58
C SER A 69 8.09 10.51 3.50
N ALA A 70 7.80 10.04 4.72
CA ALA A 70 8.80 9.56 5.66
C ALA A 70 9.51 8.29 5.14
N ALA A 71 8.77 7.33 4.58
CA ALA A 71 9.34 6.13 3.98
C ALA A 71 10.26 6.46 2.81
N TRP A 72 9.80 7.32 1.89
CA TRP A 72 10.60 7.77 0.75
C TRP A 72 11.88 8.49 1.18
N GLY A 73 11.81 9.36 2.18
CA GLY A 73 12.98 10.02 2.76
C GLY A 73 13.98 9.02 3.36
N ALA A 74 13.48 7.99 4.04
CA ALA A 74 14.31 6.91 4.56
C ALA A 74 15.01 6.13 3.44
N ASP A 75 14.30 5.79 2.36
CA ASP A 75 14.87 5.10 1.20
C ASP A 75 16.00 5.89 0.52
N ILE A 76 15.86 7.21 0.41
CA ILE A 76 16.93 8.08 -0.08
C ILE A 76 18.12 8.07 0.86
N ALA A 77 17.88 8.18 2.18
CA ALA A 77 18.96 8.13 3.16
C ALA A 77 19.73 6.79 3.09
N PHE A 78 19.03 5.67 2.91
CA PHE A 78 19.62 4.34 2.73
C PHE A 78 20.53 4.26 1.49
N LEU A 79 20.22 5.00 0.42
CA LEU A 79 21.07 5.07 -0.78
C LEU A 79 22.28 6.00 -0.58
N VAL A 80 22.07 7.18 0.00
CA VAL A 80 23.07 8.26 0.03
C VAL A 80 24.12 8.07 1.13
N LEU A 81 23.74 7.60 2.31
CA LEU A 81 24.65 7.49 3.47
C LEU A 81 25.84 6.55 3.22
N PRO A 82 25.68 5.32 2.69
CA PRO A 82 26.82 4.45 2.42
C PRO A 82 27.73 4.99 1.31
N VAL A 83 27.17 5.64 0.29
CA VAL A 83 27.95 6.27 -0.80
C VAL A 83 28.79 7.42 -0.25
N ARG A 84 28.19 8.31 0.55
CA ARG A 84 28.91 9.44 1.17
C ARG A 84 30.09 8.95 2.00
N GLU A 85 29.90 7.89 2.79
CA GLU A 85 30.96 7.40 3.67
C GLU A 85 32.04 6.64 2.91
N PHE A 86 31.69 5.92 1.84
CA PHE A 86 32.66 5.31 0.93
C PHE A 86 33.57 6.37 0.28
N VAL A 87 32.98 7.47 -0.21
CA VAL A 87 33.73 8.61 -0.78
C VAL A 87 34.63 9.26 0.27
N ARG A 88 34.18 9.37 1.53
CA ARG A 88 34.94 10.03 2.61
C ARG A 88 36.12 9.20 3.12
N GLN A 89 35.94 7.89 3.28
CA GLN A 89 36.94 7.02 3.91
C GLN A 89 37.89 6.35 2.91
N GLY A 90 37.56 6.30 1.61
CA GLY A 90 38.41 5.68 0.58
C GLY A 90 38.59 4.16 0.73
N SER A 91 37.93 3.53 1.71
CA SER A 91 37.96 2.08 1.93
C SER A 91 36.54 1.56 2.21
N PRO A 92 36.11 0.47 1.53
CA PRO A 92 34.86 -0.21 1.82
C PRO A 92 34.99 -1.02 3.12
N THR A 93 35.12 -0.35 4.26
CA THR A 93 35.10 -1.06 5.53
C THR A 93 33.70 -1.65 5.71
N PHE A 94 33.59 -2.97 5.86
CA PHE A 94 32.33 -3.70 6.04
C PHE A 94 31.42 -3.10 7.13
N THR A 95 32.01 -2.41 8.11
CA THR A 95 31.34 -1.70 9.20
C THR A 95 30.50 -0.50 8.74
N THR A 96 30.80 0.18 7.64
CA THR A 96 30.01 1.31 7.12
C THR A 96 28.82 0.87 6.28
N LEU A 97 28.95 -0.19 5.49
CA LEU A 97 27.81 -0.87 4.86
C LEU A 97 26.88 -1.49 5.91
N ALA A 98 27.44 -2.09 6.97
CA ALA A 98 26.66 -2.61 8.09
C ALA A 98 25.94 -1.50 8.87
N ARG A 99 26.60 -0.37 9.19
CA ARG A 99 25.96 0.78 9.87
C ARG A 99 24.89 1.47 9.04
N ALA A 100 25.12 1.62 7.72
CA ALA A 100 24.11 2.13 6.80
C ALA A 100 22.88 1.18 6.71
N ARG A 101 23.10 -0.13 6.86
CA ARG A 101 22.05 -1.16 6.92
C ARG A 101 21.32 -1.22 8.27
N THR A 102 21.91 -0.68 9.34
CA THR A 102 21.37 -0.75 10.72
C THR A 102 20.85 0.57 11.27
N GLY A 103 20.88 1.67 10.52
CA GLY A 103 20.55 3.02 11.01
C GLY A 103 19.22 3.08 11.78
N PHE A 104 18.12 2.60 11.19
CA PHE A 104 16.78 2.61 11.84
C PHE A 104 15.82 1.54 11.28
N PRO A 105 16.13 0.23 11.30
CA PRO A 105 15.24 -0.81 10.75
C PRO A 105 13.86 -0.82 11.41
N TRP A 106 13.79 -0.47 12.69
CA TRP A 106 12.54 -0.37 13.44
C TRP A 106 11.65 0.79 12.95
N ALA A 107 12.22 1.94 12.57
CA ALA A 107 11.43 3.07 12.08
C ALA A 107 10.73 2.73 10.76
N ASN A 108 11.44 2.06 9.85
CA ASN A 108 10.85 1.58 8.60
C ASN A 108 9.74 0.54 8.88
N GLY A 109 9.99 -0.38 9.81
CA GLY A 109 9.00 -1.36 10.26
C GLY A 109 7.73 -0.72 10.85
N ILE A 110 7.86 0.37 11.62
CA ILE A 110 6.71 1.12 12.17
C ILE A 110 5.92 1.77 11.04
N ILE A 111 6.61 2.46 10.12
CA ILE A 111 5.94 3.13 8.99
C ILE A 111 5.17 2.11 8.15
N TRP A 112 5.77 0.95 7.90
CA TRP A 112 5.13 -0.14 7.17
C TRP A 112 3.88 -0.64 7.88
N ALA A 113 4.02 -0.94 9.17
CA ALA A 113 2.95 -1.46 10.00
C ALA A 113 1.74 -0.53 9.99
N LEU A 114 1.98 0.77 10.18
CA LEU A 114 0.94 1.79 10.16
C LEU A 114 0.27 1.90 8.78
N GLN A 115 1.06 1.93 7.70
CA GLN A 115 0.50 1.99 6.34
C GLN A 115 -0.37 0.77 6.02
N LEU A 116 0.09 -0.43 6.40
CA LEU A 116 -0.63 -1.68 6.16
C LEU A 116 -1.95 -1.73 6.93
N ILE A 117 -1.91 -1.44 8.23
CA ILE A 117 -3.10 -1.43 9.09
C ILE A 117 -4.11 -0.37 8.62
N LEU A 118 -3.64 0.84 8.28
CA LEU A 118 -4.49 1.91 7.78
C LEU A 118 -5.18 1.52 6.47
N SER A 119 -4.42 0.96 5.52
CA SER A 119 -4.96 0.50 4.24
C SER A 119 -6.08 -0.53 4.43
N ASP A 120 -5.82 -1.60 5.17
CA ASP A 120 -6.79 -2.69 5.37
C ASP A 120 -8.01 -2.22 6.18
N SER A 121 -7.80 -1.33 7.15
CA SER A 121 -8.89 -0.72 7.93
C SER A 121 -9.85 0.09 7.05
N ILE A 122 -9.31 0.88 6.11
CA ILE A 122 -10.12 1.63 5.14
C ILE A 122 -10.92 0.66 4.25
N VAL A 123 -10.29 -0.43 3.79
CA VAL A 123 -10.93 -1.44 2.94
C VAL A 123 -12.12 -2.09 3.66
N VAL A 124 -11.93 -2.56 4.89
CA VAL A 124 -12.99 -3.20 5.68
C VAL A 124 -14.08 -2.20 6.07
N TRP A 125 -13.70 -0.97 6.45
CA TRP A 125 -14.67 0.09 6.73
C TRP A 125 -15.58 0.38 5.54
N ARG A 126 -15.03 0.44 4.32
CA ARG A 126 -15.84 0.61 3.09
C ARG A 126 -16.87 -0.50 2.93
N ALA A 127 -16.45 -1.76 3.10
CA ALA A 127 -17.35 -2.91 3.02
C ALA A 127 -18.47 -2.78 4.07
N TRP A 128 -18.12 -2.43 5.31
CA TRP A 128 -19.06 -2.25 6.41
C TRP A 128 -20.13 -1.18 6.11
N THR A 129 -19.72 -0.03 5.57
CA THR A 129 -20.67 1.05 5.21
C THR A 129 -21.67 0.61 4.15
N LEU A 130 -21.29 -0.27 3.22
CA LEU A 130 -22.14 -0.75 2.14
C LEU A 130 -23.12 -1.86 2.60
N HIS A 131 -22.68 -2.77 3.46
CA HIS A 131 -23.51 -3.90 3.94
C HIS A 131 -24.08 -3.65 5.35
N SER A 132 -24.53 -2.42 5.63
CA SER A 132 -25.07 -2.02 6.94
C SER A 132 -26.21 -2.92 7.44
N GLN A 133 -27.00 -3.51 6.54
CA GLN A 133 -28.12 -4.40 6.85
C GLN A 133 -27.72 -5.86 7.14
N GLN A 134 -26.58 -6.35 6.65
CA GLN A 134 -26.15 -7.76 6.79
C GLN A 134 -24.77 -7.84 7.47
N ARG A 135 -24.69 -7.30 8.69
CA ARG A 135 -23.42 -7.20 9.45
C ARG A 135 -22.72 -8.55 9.70
N ARG A 136 -23.45 -9.67 9.67
CA ARG A 136 -22.86 -11.02 9.79
C ARG A 136 -21.82 -11.32 8.70
N LEU A 137 -21.99 -10.75 7.50
CA LEU A 137 -21.03 -10.90 6.40
C LEU A 137 -19.68 -10.20 6.68
N MET A 138 -19.60 -9.33 7.69
CA MET A 138 -18.37 -8.61 8.06
C MET A 138 -17.49 -9.38 9.04
N ILE A 139 -17.97 -10.48 9.62
CA ILE A 139 -17.19 -11.27 10.58
C ILE A 139 -15.88 -11.74 9.92
N PHE A 140 -15.96 -12.26 8.69
CA PHE A 140 -14.78 -12.79 8.00
C PHE A 140 -13.74 -11.71 7.63
N PRO A 141 -14.09 -10.57 7.00
CA PRO A 141 -13.16 -9.45 6.80
C PRO A 141 -12.55 -8.90 8.09
N LEU A 142 -13.33 -8.83 9.19
CA LEU A 142 -12.82 -8.35 10.48
C LEU A 142 -11.83 -9.32 11.12
N LEU A 143 -12.06 -10.62 11.00
CA LEU A 143 -11.10 -11.63 11.44
C LEU A 143 -9.79 -11.53 10.66
N LEU A 144 -9.85 -11.35 9.33
CA LEU A 144 -8.65 -11.15 8.50
C LEU A 144 -7.89 -9.88 8.88
N LEU A 145 -8.60 -8.78 9.17
CA LEU A 145 -8.00 -7.54 9.65
C LEU A 145 -7.30 -7.75 10.99
N LEU A 146 -7.93 -8.46 11.94
CA LEU A 146 -7.36 -8.78 13.24
C LEU A 146 -6.11 -9.67 13.09
N SER A 147 -6.17 -10.70 12.24
CA SER A 147 -5.02 -11.55 11.94
C SER A 147 -3.87 -10.75 11.34
N THR A 148 -4.17 -9.82 10.41
CA THR A 148 -3.15 -8.95 9.82
C THR A 148 -2.52 -8.06 10.88
N PHE A 149 -3.32 -7.45 11.75
CA PHE A 149 -2.84 -6.63 12.86
C PHE A 149 -1.89 -7.41 13.78
N VAL A 150 -2.27 -8.62 14.19
CA VAL A 150 -1.42 -9.48 15.03
C VAL A 150 -0.09 -9.80 14.32
N MET A 151 -0.13 -10.22 13.06
CA MET A 151 1.09 -10.55 12.31
C MET A 151 2.03 -9.35 12.16
N VAL A 152 1.47 -8.16 11.89
CA VAL A 152 2.22 -6.91 11.80
C VAL A 152 2.88 -6.57 13.13
N VAL A 153 2.14 -6.62 14.24
CA VAL A 153 2.68 -6.32 15.57
C VAL A 153 3.80 -7.29 15.95
N VAL A 154 3.61 -8.59 15.72
CA VAL A 154 4.65 -9.60 16.01
C VAL A 154 5.89 -9.35 15.14
N SER A 155 5.72 -9.06 13.85
CA SER A 155 6.85 -8.76 12.95
C SER A 155 7.63 -7.50 13.38
N LEU A 156 6.92 -6.49 13.89
CA LEU A 156 7.53 -5.27 14.41
C LEU A 156 8.35 -5.55 15.68
N VAL A 157 7.80 -6.33 16.62
CA VAL A 157 8.53 -6.73 17.84
C VAL A 157 9.81 -7.49 17.49
N LEU A 158 9.76 -8.43 16.54
CA LEU A 158 10.96 -9.14 16.10
C LEU A 158 12.01 -8.20 15.46
N THR A 159 11.56 -7.18 14.74
CA THR A 159 12.44 -6.15 14.16
C THR A 159 13.15 -5.35 15.26
N VAL A 160 12.43 -5.00 16.33
CA VAL A 160 12.98 -4.22 17.46
C VAL A 160 13.95 -5.06 18.29
N VAL A 161 13.62 -6.34 18.55
CA VAL A 161 14.47 -7.25 19.35
C VAL A 161 15.61 -7.87 18.52
N ASN A 162 15.67 -7.58 17.21
CA ASN A 162 16.70 -8.04 16.28
C ASN A 162 16.86 -9.58 16.23
N ILE A 163 15.73 -10.29 16.39
CA ILE A 163 15.66 -11.74 16.32
C ILE A 163 15.54 -12.18 14.86
N THR A 164 16.21 -13.30 14.53
CA THR A 164 16.28 -14.04 13.27
C THR A 164 15.53 -13.43 12.08
N TYR A 165 16.29 -12.81 11.16
CA TYR A 165 15.79 -12.19 9.92
C TYR A 165 14.82 -13.06 9.10
N VAL A 166 15.01 -14.38 9.10
CA VAL A 166 14.14 -15.35 8.40
C VAL A 166 12.71 -15.32 8.96
N MET A 167 12.55 -15.23 10.29
CA MET A 167 11.24 -15.23 10.93
C MET A 167 10.48 -13.92 10.62
N TYR A 168 11.18 -12.79 10.63
CA TYR A 168 10.64 -11.51 10.20
C TYR A 168 10.11 -11.56 8.76
N ALA A 169 10.93 -12.04 7.81
CA ALA A 169 10.57 -12.10 6.40
C ALA A 169 9.32 -12.97 6.15
N SER A 170 9.21 -14.12 6.85
CA SER A 170 8.03 -14.98 6.77
C SER A 170 6.76 -14.30 7.29
N LEU A 171 6.82 -13.66 8.46
CA LEU A 171 5.65 -12.97 9.04
C LEU A 171 5.23 -11.76 8.20
N TYR A 172 6.21 -11.04 7.64
CA TYR A 172 5.97 -9.94 6.72
C TYR A 172 5.20 -10.43 5.48
N GLY A 173 5.65 -11.50 4.83
CA GLY A 173 4.96 -12.12 3.70
C GLY A 173 3.55 -12.61 4.04
N ILE A 174 3.37 -13.22 5.22
CA ILE A 174 2.04 -13.65 5.70
C ILE A 174 1.11 -12.44 5.89
N ALA A 175 1.57 -11.36 6.50
CA ALA A 175 0.78 -10.14 6.67
C ALA A 175 0.38 -9.52 5.32
N LEU A 176 1.29 -9.53 4.33
CA LEU A 176 0.97 -9.10 2.97
C LEU A 176 -0.08 -9.99 2.30
N GLY A 177 0.02 -11.31 2.48
CA GLY A 177 -0.95 -12.28 1.96
C GLY A 177 -2.33 -12.12 2.59
N LEU A 178 -2.40 -11.95 3.92
CA LEU A 178 -3.67 -11.68 4.62
C LEU A 178 -4.31 -10.38 4.14
N SER A 179 -3.53 -9.32 3.96
CA SER A 179 -4.00 -8.05 3.38
C SER A 179 -4.54 -8.23 1.96
N LEU A 180 -3.88 -9.04 1.12
CA LEU A 180 -4.39 -9.36 -0.22
C LEU A 180 -5.72 -10.09 -0.14
N ILE A 181 -5.83 -11.11 0.72
CA ILE A 181 -7.06 -11.86 0.94
C ILE A 181 -8.18 -10.93 1.40
N THR A 182 -7.94 -10.03 2.36
CA THR A 182 -8.91 -9.01 2.79
C THR A 182 -9.44 -8.21 1.61
N ASN A 183 -8.54 -7.73 0.74
CA ASN A 183 -8.93 -6.95 -0.43
C ASN A 183 -9.76 -7.76 -1.43
N VAL A 184 -9.36 -9.00 -1.73
CA VAL A 184 -10.12 -9.90 -2.61
C VAL A 184 -11.51 -10.19 -2.05
N VAL A 185 -11.62 -10.49 -0.76
CA VAL A 185 -12.89 -10.75 -0.08
C VAL A 185 -13.80 -9.54 -0.18
N VAL A 186 -13.30 -8.34 0.11
CA VAL A 186 -14.09 -7.11 -0.01
C VAL A 186 -14.55 -6.90 -1.45
N ILE A 187 -13.70 -7.10 -2.46
CA ILE A 187 -14.08 -7.01 -3.87
C ILE A 187 -15.18 -8.01 -4.21
N VAL A 188 -15.08 -9.26 -3.76
CA VAL A 188 -16.11 -10.30 -3.97
C VAL A 188 -17.44 -9.87 -3.34
N MET A 189 -17.42 -9.25 -2.16
CA MET A 189 -18.63 -8.70 -1.53
C MET A 189 -19.26 -7.59 -2.39
N PHE A 190 -18.45 -6.67 -2.93
CA PHE A 190 -18.91 -5.66 -3.88
C PHE A 190 -19.49 -6.31 -5.16
N CYS A 191 -18.82 -7.30 -5.76
CA CYS A 191 -19.32 -8.02 -6.93
C CYS A 191 -20.68 -8.69 -6.65
N TYR A 192 -20.79 -9.39 -5.52
CA TYR A 192 -22.02 -10.06 -5.12
C TYR A 192 -23.18 -9.07 -4.95
N LYS A 193 -22.94 -7.94 -4.27
CA LYS A 193 -23.97 -6.92 -4.05
C LYS A 193 -24.37 -6.22 -5.36
N LEU A 194 -23.43 -6.01 -6.30
CA LEU A 194 -23.71 -5.49 -7.63
C LEU A 194 -24.60 -6.46 -8.43
N TRP A 195 -24.25 -7.75 -8.40
CA TRP A 195 -25.00 -8.80 -9.07
C TRP A 195 -26.41 -8.96 -8.51
N SER A 196 -26.56 -8.97 -7.18
CA SER A 196 -27.86 -9.00 -6.51
C SER A 196 -28.73 -7.82 -6.92
N HIS A 197 -28.15 -6.61 -6.97
CA HIS A 197 -28.90 -5.42 -7.40
C HIS A 197 -29.33 -5.49 -8.88
N ARG A 198 -28.45 -5.96 -9.77
CA ARG A 198 -28.79 -6.19 -11.19
C ARG A 198 -29.89 -7.24 -11.36
N ARG A 199 -29.80 -8.36 -10.62
CA ARG A 199 -30.80 -9.44 -10.67
C ARG A 199 -32.18 -8.96 -10.20
N PHE A 200 -32.23 -8.15 -9.15
CA PHE A 200 -33.48 -7.55 -8.66
C PHE A 200 -34.13 -6.66 -9.73
N LEU A 201 -33.36 -5.79 -10.39
CA LEU A 201 -33.88 -4.91 -11.44
C LEU A 201 -34.32 -5.67 -12.70
N ASN A 202 -33.59 -6.73 -13.07
CA ASN A 202 -33.98 -7.60 -14.18
C ASN A 202 -35.29 -8.36 -13.89
N GLY A 203 -35.50 -8.80 -12.65
CA GLY A 203 -36.75 -9.44 -12.23
C GLY A 203 -37.97 -8.51 -12.30
N LEU A 204 -37.75 -7.19 -12.26
CA LEU A 204 -38.79 -6.17 -12.40
C LEU A 204 -39.00 -5.70 -13.86
N MET A 205 -38.39 -6.35 -14.86
CA MET A 205 -38.44 -5.97 -16.28
C MET A 205 -37.99 -4.52 -16.58
N LEU A 206 -37.25 -3.87 -15.68
CA LEU A 206 -36.69 -2.52 -15.86
C LEU A 206 -35.42 -2.50 -16.74
N GLN A 207 -35.19 -3.56 -17.52
CA GLN A 207 -33.95 -3.92 -18.22
C GLN A 207 -33.43 -2.86 -19.23
N ARG A 208 -34.27 -1.89 -19.61
CA ARG A 208 -33.94 -0.86 -20.61
C ARG A 208 -33.42 0.46 -20.04
N GLN A 209 -33.32 0.60 -18.71
CA GLN A 209 -32.81 1.83 -18.10
C GLN A 209 -31.28 1.84 -18.03
N ARG A 210 -30.68 3.02 -18.25
CA ARG A 210 -29.23 3.27 -18.09
C ARG A 210 -28.75 2.73 -16.73
N PRO A 211 -27.50 2.22 -16.62
CA PRO A 211 -26.98 1.70 -15.36
C PRO A 211 -27.17 2.73 -14.25
N SER A 212 -27.70 2.28 -13.11
CA SER A 212 -27.98 3.19 -12.00
C SER A 212 -26.65 3.78 -11.51
N ARG A 213 -26.69 5.01 -10.97
CA ARG A 213 -25.49 5.68 -10.43
C ARG A 213 -24.73 4.79 -9.43
N ALA A 214 -25.47 4.02 -8.62
CA ALA A 214 -24.89 3.05 -7.69
C ALA A 214 -24.14 1.92 -8.42
N GLN A 215 -24.66 1.41 -9.53
CA GLN A 215 -24.01 0.38 -10.34
C GLN A 215 -22.72 0.88 -11.00
N THR A 216 -22.72 2.10 -11.53
CA THR A 216 -21.52 2.71 -12.13
C THR A 216 -20.42 2.88 -11.10
N VAL A 217 -20.75 3.47 -9.95
CA VAL A 217 -19.79 3.65 -8.84
C VAL A 217 -19.24 2.30 -8.40
N MET A 218 -20.10 1.31 -8.18
CA MET A 218 -19.69 -0.03 -7.75
C MET A 218 -18.79 -0.74 -8.76
N THR A 219 -18.99 -0.52 -10.06
CA THR A 219 -18.15 -1.09 -11.11
C THR A 219 -16.74 -0.50 -11.08
N ILE A 220 -16.63 0.83 -10.99
CA ILE A 220 -15.32 1.52 -10.90
C ILE A 220 -14.53 1.07 -9.66
N ILE A 221 -15.24 0.81 -8.55
CA ILE A 221 -14.66 0.31 -7.30
C ILE A 221 -14.07 -1.09 -7.50
N ILE A 222 -14.81 -1.96 -8.19
CA ILE A 222 -14.36 -3.32 -8.49
C ILE A 222 -13.14 -3.28 -9.41
N GLU A 223 -13.19 -2.49 -10.49
CA GLU A 223 -12.10 -2.36 -11.45
C GLU A 223 -10.81 -1.83 -10.80
N SER A 224 -10.90 -0.74 -10.04
CA SER A 224 -9.75 -0.18 -9.31
C SER A 224 -9.23 -1.13 -8.21
N GLY A 225 -10.11 -1.88 -7.54
CA GLY A 225 -9.74 -2.91 -6.58
C GLY A 225 -8.98 -4.08 -7.22
N LEU A 226 -9.38 -4.51 -8.42
CA LEU A 226 -8.70 -5.58 -9.15
C LEU A 226 -7.29 -5.17 -9.60
N VAL A 227 -7.15 -3.94 -10.12
CA VAL A 227 -5.84 -3.37 -10.47
C VAL A 227 -4.93 -3.35 -9.25
N TYR A 228 -5.46 -2.96 -8.09
CA TYR A 228 -4.71 -2.99 -6.84
C TYR A 228 -4.30 -4.40 -6.43
N CYS A 229 -5.22 -5.37 -6.44
CA CYS A 229 -4.90 -6.76 -6.08
C CYS A 229 -3.83 -7.35 -7.02
N ALA A 230 -3.90 -7.06 -8.32
CA ALA A 230 -2.89 -7.48 -9.28
C ALA A 230 -1.52 -6.85 -8.98
N ALA A 231 -1.50 -5.55 -8.67
CA ALA A 231 -0.27 -4.88 -8.27
C ALA A 231 0.30 -5.47 -6.97
N GLN A 232 -0.53 -5.68 -5.94
CA GLN A 232 -0.09 -6.28 -4.67
C GLN A 232 0.44 -7.71 -4.86
N LEU A 233 -0.20 -8.51 -5.72
CA LEU A 233 0.29 -9.86 -6.07
C LEU A 233 1.65 -9.81 -6.76
N PHE A 234 1.83 -8.90 -7.73
CA PHE A 234 3.13 -8.68 -8.38
C PHE A 234 4.21 -8.30 -7.37
N MET A 235 3.89 -7.45 -6.39
CA MET A 235 4.82 -7.06 -5.34
C MET A 235 5.24 -8.24 -4.46
N ILE A 236 4.27 -9.04 -4.00
CA ILE A 236 4.55 -10.24 -3.20
C ILE A 236 5.46 -11.19 -3.97
N ALA A 237 5.21 -11.38 -5.28
CA ALA A 237 6.07 -12.21 -6.13
C ALA A 237 7.48 -11.64 -6.29
N ALA A 238 7.60 -10.32 -6.54
CA ALA A 238 8.89 -9.64 -6.63
C ALA A 238 9.69 -9.76 -5.32
N GLU A 239 9.01 -9.67 -4.18
CA GLU A 239 9.62 -9.78 -2.87
C GLU A 239 10.12 -11.19 -2.56
N PHE A 240 9.34 -12.22 -2.91
CA PHE A 240 9.79 -13.61 -2.80
C PHE A 240 11.10 -13.83 -3.58
N LEU A 241 11.21 -13.23 -4.77
CA LEU A 241 12.44 -13.24 -5.56
C LEU A 241 13.59 -12.48 -4.87
N ILE A 242 13.32 -11.34 -4.22
CA ILE A 242 14.34 -10.56 -3.50
C ILE A 242 14.84 -11.29 -2.25
N ILE A 243 13.93 -11.89 -1.48
CA ILE A 243 14.26 -12.68 -0.28
C ILE A 243 15.09 -13.90 -0.67
N SER A 244 14.77 -14.58 -1.78
CA SER A 244 15.58 -15.70 -2.30
C SER A 244 17.03 -15.30 -2.61
N ARG A 245 17.28 -14.00 -2.86
CA ARG A 245 18.61 -13.42 -3.08
C ARG A 245 19.27 -12.88 -1.80
N GLY A 246 18.71 -13.16 -0.62
CA GLY A 246 19.28 -12.75 0.68
C GLY A 246 19.18 -11.25 0.99
N SER A 247 18.35 -10.51 0.26
CA SER A 247 18.15 -9.07 0.43
C SER A 247 16.90 -8.78 1.26
N ARG A 248 16.93 -7.67 2.03
CA ARG A 248 15.82 -7.28 2.92
C ARG A 248 14.56 -6.94 2.11
N PRO A 249 13.38 -7.45 2.48
CA PRO A 249 12.14 -7.01 1.88
C PRO A 249 11.84 -5.60 2.37
N ASP A 250 11.92 -4.63 1.47
CA ASP A 250 11.53 -3.26 1.71
C ASP A 250 10.75 -2.83 0.46
N ILE A 251 9.42 -2.98 0.48
CA ILE A 251 8.61 -2.47 -0.62
C ILE A 251 7.35 -1.76 -0.13
N PHE A 252 7.40 -0.43 -0.23
CA PHE A 252 6.50 0.49 0.45
C PHE A 252 5.50 1.28 -0.43
N PRO A 253 5.65 1.51 -1.75
CA PRO A 253 4.85 2.59 -2.34
C PRO A 253 3.43 2.22 -2.80
N LEU A 254 3.04 0.95 -2.91
CA LEU A 254 1.77 0.57 -3.58
C LEU A 254 0.52 0.49 -2.69
N LYS A 255 0.66 0.33 -1.37
CA LYS A 255 -0.51 0.23 -0.46
C LYS A 255 -1.22 1.55 -0.19
N ILE A 256 -0.59 2.65 -0.59
CA ILE A 256 -1.03 4.02 -0.34
C ILE A 256 -2.02 4.49 -1.43
N ILE A 257 -1.97 3.86 -2.60
CA ILE A 257 -2.76 4.20 -3.80
C ILE A 257 -4.24 3.79 -3.66
N THR A 258 -4.57 2.78 -2.84
CA THR A 258 -5.94 2.26 -2.64
C THR A 258 -6.90 3.22 -1.94
N GLY A 259 -6.40 3.96 -0.95
CA GLY A 259 -7.19 4.97 -0.23
C GLY A 259 -7.51 6.17 -1.11
N ILE A 260 -6.56 6.56 -1.99
CA ILE A 260 -6.69 7.75 -2.83
C ILE A 260 -7.60 7.51 -4.04
N LEU A 261 -7.54 6.32 -4.66
CA LEU A 261 -8.47 5.95 -5.73
C LEU A 261 -9.94 6.06 -5.28
N TRP A 262 -10.26 5.70 -4.04
CA TRP A 262 -11.62 5.84 -3.51
C TRP A 262 -12.03 7.31 -3.29
N SER A 263 -11.09 8.17 -2.91
CA SER A 263 -11.29 9.62 -2.77
C SER A 263 -11.63 10.27 -4.11
N LEU A 264 -11.01 9.78 -5.19
CA LEU A 264 -11.29 10.16 -6.58
C LEU A 264 -12.61 9.59 -7.12
N ILE A 265 -13.12 8.49 -6.58
CA ILE A 265 -14.42 7.89 -6.98
C ILE A 265 -15.59 8.56 -6.26
N VAL A 266 -15.44 8.82 -4.95
CA VAL A 266 -16.32 9.76 -4.21
C VAL A 266 -16.19 11.17 -4.80
N GLY A 267 -15.07 11.43 -5.47
CA GLY A 267 -14.86 12.41 -6.52
C GLY A 267 -16.02 12.65 -7.48
N VAL A 268 -16.14 11.69 -8.38
CA VAL A 268 -17.10 11.66 -9.50
C VAL A 268 -18.56 11.67 -9.02
N ARG A 269 -18.79 11.40 -7.71
CA ARG A 269 -20.10 11.38 -7.04
C ARG A 269 -20.99 12.60 -7.27
N ASN A 270 -20.45 13.79 -7.56
CA ASN A 270 -21.24 15.04 -7.62
C ASN A 270 -21.13 15.87 -8.91
N ASP A 271 -20.15 15.65 -9.79
CA ASP A 271 -20.04 16.48 -11.01
C ASP A 271 -21.18 16.21 -12.00
N THR A 272 -21.79 15.02 -11.95
CA THR A 272 -22.97 14.67 -12.77
C THR A 272 -24.30 15.18 -12.22
N THR A 273 -24.28 15.95 -11.13
CA THR A 273 -25.45 16.70 -10.62
C THR A 273 -25.40 18.19 -10.92
N ILE A 274 -24.25 18.73 -11.33
CA ILE A 274 -24.11 20.17 -11.65
C ILE A 274 -24.18 20.41 -13.17
N SER A 275 -23.96 19.39 -14.00
CA SER A 275 -24.13 19.49 -15.46
C SER A 275 -25.56 19.18 -15.94
N SER A 276 -26.55 19.10 -15.04
CA SER A 276 -27.94 18.79 -15.38
C SER A 276 -28.97 19.63 -14.63
N LEU A 277 -28.56 20.81 -14.17
CA LEU A 277 -29.41 21.94 -13.77
C LEU A 277 -28.93 23.16 -14.56
#